data_AF-A0A914IWG3-F1
#
_entry.id   AF-A0A914IWG3-F1
#
_cell.length_a   1.000
_cell.length_b   1.000
_cell.length_c   1.000
_cell.angle_alpha   90.00
_cell.angle_beta   90.00
_cell.angle_gamma   90.00
#
_symmetry.space_group_name_H-M   'P 1'
#
loop_
_entity.id
_entity.type
_entity.pdbx_description
1 polymer ?
#
loop_
_entity_poly.entity_id
_entity_poly.type
_entity_poly.pdbx_seq_one_letter_code
_entity_poly.pdbx_strand_id
1 'polypeptide(L)'
;SIKEKPSSKAEKEDENPGTVRILLLGAAESGKTTLLSQIRMLYKQTFTESELIHRRAYVYNHIVSSMKAILAFASANDLQLSLDNQQRAKEILSIEECLGPFTQQEYDAIENLWKDPAVQEAYKKRGNFNLNDSAK
;
A
#
# COMPACT_ATOMS: atom_id res chain seq x y z
N SER A 1 -13.46 26.04 -40.39
CA SER A 1 -12.18 26.65 -39.94
C SER A 1 -12.15 26.61 -38.43
N ILE A 2 -11.64 25.54 -37.80
CA ILE A 2 -10.23 25.30 -37.41
C ILE A 2 -9.61 26.51 -36.69
N LYS A 3 -9.15 26.24 -35.44
CA LYS A 3 -8.04 26.87 -34.69
C LYS A 3 -8.39 28.18 -33.94
N GLU A 4 -8.05 28.41 -32.66
CA GLU A 4 -6.98 27.92 -31.78
C GLU A 4 -7.39 27.84 -30.29
N LYS A 5 -6.89 26.80 -29.60
CA LYS A 5 -6.77 26.75 -28.13
C LYS A 5 -5.62 27.66 -27.70
N PRO A 6 -5.73 28.42 -26.58
CA PRO A 6 -4.58 29.13 -26.04
C PRO A 6 -3.55 28.12 -25.50
N SER A 7 -2.34 28.23 -26.06
CA SER A 7 -1.12 27.51 -25.74
C SER A 7 -0.82 27.51 -24.23
N SER A 8 -0.63 26.32 -23.67
CA SER A 8 0.01 26.11 -22.38
C SER A 8 1.43 26.67 -22.44
N LYS A 9 1.65 27.81 -21.79
CA LYS A 9 3.00 28.31 -21.53
C LYS A 9 3.73 27.27 -20.68
N ALA A 10 4.61 26.50 -21.32
CA ALA A 10 5.66 25.77 -20.63
C ALA A 10 6.56 26.83 -20.00
N GLU A 11 6.47 26.96 -18.68
CA GLU A 11 7.40 27.75 -17.88
C GLU A 11 8.80 27.18 -18.11
N LYS A 12 9.68 28.02 -18.64
CA LYS A 12 11.11 27.72 -18.77
C LYS A 12 11.69 27.72 -17.37
N GLU A 13 11.86 26.54 -16.78
CA GLU A 13 12.62 26.37 -15.55
C GLU A 13 14.09 26.77 -15.80
N ASP A 14 14.62 27.66 -14.95
CA ASP A 14 16.02 28.03 -14.89
C ASP A 14 16.92 26.77 -14.91
N GLU A 15 17.65 26.59 -16.02
CA GLU A 15 18.75 25.64 -16.11
C GLU A 15 19.89 26.12 -15.20
N ASN A 16 19.85 25.75 -13.92
CA ASN A 16 21.00 25.88 -13.06
C ASN A 16 22.06 24.87 -13.55
N PRO A 17 23.22 25.29 -14.11
CA PRO A 17 24.15 24.44 -14.86
C PRO A 17 24.85 23.34 -14.03
N GLY A 18 24.48 23.17 -12.76
CA GLY A 18 24.93 22.11 -11.87
C GLY A 18 23.86 21.10 -11.43
N THR A 19 22.61 21.21 -11.88
CA THR A 19 21.53 20.31 -11.44
C THR A 19 21.47 19.05 -12.30
N VAL A 20 21.73 17.89 -11.70
CA VAL A 20 21.56 16.57 -12.35
C VAL A 20 20.18 16.02 -12.03
N ARG A 21 19.35 15.78 -13.06
CA ARG A 21 18.03 15.16 -12.94
C ARG A 21 18.15 13.65 -13.17
N ILE A 22 17.64 12.85 -12.23
CA ILE A 22 17.68 11.38 -12.30
C ILE A 22 16.25 10.83 -12.39
N LEU A 23 15.99 9.95 -13.36
CA LEU A 23 14.73 9.24 -13.51
C LEU A 23 14.93 7.75 -13.19
N LEU A 24 14.14 7.24 -12.25
CA LEU A 24 14.15 5.83 -11.85
C LEU A 24 13.01 5.08 -12.56
N LEU A 25 13.36 4.10 -13.40
CA LEU A 25 12.39 3.27 -14.15
C LEU A 25 12.44 1.80 -13.71
N GLY A 26 11.30 1.12 -13.73
CA GLY A 26 11.19 -0.32 -13.49
C GLY A 26 9.74 -0.73 -13.18
N ALA A 27 9.50 -2.02 -12.96
CA ALA A 27 8.18 -2.55 -12.58
C ALA A 27 7.63 -1.91 -11.28
N ALA A 28 6.30 -1.96 -11.11
CA ALA A 28 5.70 -1.72 -9.79
C ALA A 28 6.44 -2.61 -8.77
N GLU A 29 6.80 -2.06 -7.61
CA GLU A 29 7.49 -2.78 -6.51
C GLU A 29 8.99 -3.08 -6.70
N SER A 30 9.65 -2.62 -7.77
CA SER A 30 11.10 -2.87 -7.96
C SER A 30 12.04 -2.15 -6.96
N GLY A 31 11.52 -1.62 -5.84
CA GLY A 31 12.31 -0.94 -4.82
C GLY A 31 12.76 0.49 -5.16
N LYS A 32 12.23 1.12 -6.23
CA LYS A 32 12.60 2.50 -6.61
C LYS A 32 12.39 3.51 -5.48
N THR A 33 11.26 3.42 -4.79
CA THR A 33 10.94 4.26 -3.62
C THR A 33 11.90 4.00 -2.46
N THR A 34 12.36 2.76 -2.29
CA THR A 34 13.36 2.38 -1.29
C THR A 34 14.72 3.01 -1.61
N LEU A 35 15.17 2.93 -2.86
CA LEU A 35 16.41 3.57 -3.31
C LEU A 35 16.36 5.09 -3.13
N LEU A 36 15.24 5.73 -3.52
CA LEU A 36 15.04 7.17 -3.32
C LEU A 36 15.07 7.54 -1.83
N SER A 37 14.48 6.71 -0.96
CA SER A 37 14.52 6.92 0.49
C SER A 37 15.95 6.82 1.04
N GLN A 38 16.77 5.87 0.56
CA GLN A 38 18.17 5.75 0.95
C GLN A 38 19.01 6.95 0.50
N ILE A 39 18.80 7.44 -0.72
CA ILE A 39 19.44 8.66 -1.23
C ILE A 39 19.08 9.85 -0.33
N ARG A 40 17.80 10.05 0.00
CA ARG A 40 17.37 11.13 0.92
C ARG A 40 18.01 11.03 2.30
N MET A 41 18.14 9.81 2.84
CA MET A 41 18.81 9.57 4.12
C MET A 41 20.28 9.98 4.07
N LEU A 42 20.99 9.68 2.98
CA LEU A 42 22.39 10.11 2.78
C LEU A 42 22.53 11.63 2.76
N TYR A 43 21.59 12.35 2.15
CA TYR A 43 21.58 13.81 2.08
C TYR A 43 20.92 14.50 3.29
N LYS A 44 20.59 13.74 4.35
CA LYS A 44 19.94 14.24 5.59
C LYS A 44 18.66 15.07 5.34
N GLN A 45 17.93 14.76 4.27
CA GLN A 45 16.64 15.38 4.03
C GLN A 45 15.58 14.74 4.93
N THR A 46 14.85 15.57 5.68
CA THR A 46 13.73 15.12 6.51
C THR A 46 12.46 15.00 5.67
N PHE A 47 11.63 14.00 5.96
CA PHE A 47 10.30 13.90 5.37
C PHE A 47 9.43 15.08 5.80
N THR A 48 8.63 15.62 4.89
CA THR A 48 7.63 16.62 5.27
C THR A 48 6.48 15.97 6.04
N GLU A 49 5.76 16.75 6.82
CA GLU A 49 4.58 16.25 7.55
C GLU A 49 3.53 15.65 6.61
N SER A 50 3.35 16.26 5.43
CA SER A 50 2.48 15.74 4.37
C SER A 50 2.94 14.38 3.84
N GLU A 51 4.23 14.17 3.63
CA GLU A 51 4.79 12.88 3.21
C GLU A 51 4.59 11.79 4.28
N LEU A 52 4.73 12.15 5.57
CA LEU A 52 4.49 11.23 6.68
C LEU A 52 3.02 10.81 6.77
N ILE A 53 2.08 11.74 6.56
CA ILE A 53 0.64 11.43 6.53
C ILE A 53 0.31 10.47 5.39
N HIS A 54 0.81 10.74 4.18
CA HIS A 54 0.60 9.85 3.04
C HIS A 54 1.22 8.47 3.26
N ARG A 55 2.43 8.41 3.83
CA ARG A 55 3.07 7.13 4.15
C ARG A 55 2.26 6.34 5.19
N ARG A 56 1.69 7.00 6.19
CA ARG A 56 0.80 6.34 7.18
C ARG A 56 -0.45 5.78 6.50
N ALA A 57 -1.16 6.59 5.71
CA ALA A 57 -2.34 6.14 4.96
C ALA A 57 -2.02 4.98 4.01
N TYR A 58 -0.84 5.00 3.38
CA TYR A 58 -0.36 3.89 2.55
C TYR A 58 -0.19 2.60 3.36
N VAL A 59 0.41 2.67 4.56
CA VAL A 59 0.58 1.49 5.44
C VAL A 59 -0.78 0.91 5.85
N TYR A 60 -1.74 1.75 6.25
CA TYR A 60 -3.07 1.27 6.65
C TYR A 60 -3.81 0.56 5.50
N ASN A 61 -3.85 1.18 4.32
CA ASN A 61 -4.39 0.55 3.12
C ASN A 61 -3.69 -0.78 2.82
N HIS A 62 -2.37 -0.80 2.91
CA HIS A 62 -1.59 -2.00 2.61
C HIS A 62 -1.93 -3.17 3.54
N ILE A 63 -2.11 -2.92 4.84
CA ILE A 63 -2.52 -3.93 5.81
C ILE A 63 -3.91 -4.49 5.44
N VAL A 64 -4.89 -3.61 5.16
CA VAL A 64 -6.25 -4.04 4.78
C VAL A 64 -6.23 -4.83 3.49
N SER A 65 -5.56 -4.32 2.44
CA SER A 65 -5.45 -5.02 1.16
C SER A 65 -4.78 -6.40 1.30
N SER A 66 -3.74 -6.49 2.12
CA SER A 66 -3.06 -7.77 2.39
C SER A 66 -3.98 -8.76 3.11
N MET A 67 -4.71 -8.30 4.12
CA MET A 67 -5.68 -9.15 4.82
C MET A 67 -6.79 -9.63 3.88
N LYS A 68 -7.34 -8.73 3.04
CA LYS A 68 -8.33 -9.10 2.03
C LYS A 68 -7.82 -10.17 1.06
N ALA A 69 -6.57 -10.04 0.60
CA ALA A 69 -5.96 -11.04 -0.28
C ALA A 69 -5.85 -12.41 0.39
N ILE A 70 -5.48 -12.44 1.67
CA ILE A 70 -5.41 -13.69 2.46
C ILE A 70 -6.81 -14.30 2.62
N LEU A 71 -7.83 -13.49 2.94
CA LEU A 71 -9.21 -13.96 3.08
C LEU A 71 -9.77 -14.51 1.76
N ALA A 72 -9.48 -13.83 0.64
CA ALA A 72 -9.87 -14.31 -0.68
C ALA A 72 -9.22 -15.66 -1.01
N PHE A 73 -7.93 -15.82 -0.70
CA PHE A 73 -7.22 -17.09 -0.88
C PHE A 73 -7.78 -18.19 0.03
N ALA A 74 -8.05 -17.88 1.30
CA ALA A 74 -8.64 -18.81 2.25
C ALA A 74 -9.99 -19.32 1.75
N SER A 75 -10.86 -18.42 1.28
CA SER A 75 -12.16 -18.77 0.70
C SER A 75 -12.04 -19.61 -0.57
N ALA A 76 -11.04 -19.36 -1.42
CA ALA A 76 -10.82 -20.11 -2.65
C ALA A 76 -10.23 -21.53 -2.44
N ASN A 77 -9.67 -21.80 -1.25
CA ASN A 77 -9.07 -23.08 -0.88
C ASN A 77 -9.89 -23.82 0.20
N ASP A 78 -11.16 -23.44 0.38
CA ASP A 78 -12.09 -24.03 1.35
C ASP A 78 -11.56 -24.03 2.81
N LEU A 79 -10.69 -23.07 3.15
CA LEU A 79 -10.20 -22.89 4.52
C LEU A 79 -11.28 -22.20 5.35
N GLN A 80 -11.87 -22.94 6.28
CA GLN A 80 -12.98 -22.46 7.09
C GLN A 80 -12.50 -21.60 8.25
N LEU A 81 -12.89 -20.32 8.25
CA LEU A 81 -12.78 -19.43 9.39
C LEU A 81 -13.76 -19.84 10.49
N SER A 82 -13.38 -19.59 11.74
CA SER A 82 -14.30 -19.71 12.88
C SER A 82 -15.53 -18.79 12.71
N LEU A 83 -16.67 -19.17 13.28
CA LEU A 83 -17.94 -18.43 13.11
C LEU A 83 -17.80 -16.95 13.50
N ASP A 84 -17.09 -16.66 14.58
CA ASP A 84 -16.82 -15.29 15.05
C ASP A 84 -15.97 -14.50 14.05
N ASN A 85 -15.03 -15.16 13.38
CA ASN A 85 -14.14 -14.55 12.40
C ASN A 85 -14.79 -14.41 11.01
N GLN A 86 -15.83 -15.18 10.69
CA GLN A 86 -16.58 -15.00 9.44
C GLN A 86 -17.26 -13.63 9.37
N GLN A 87 -17.80 -13.15 10.49
CA GLN A 87 -18.42 -11.82 10.55
C GLN A 87 -17.36 -10.72 10.43
N ARG A 88 -16.26 -10.83 11.18
CA ARG A 88 -15.12 -9.90 11.11
C ARG A 88 -14.49 -9.85 9.71
N ALA A 89 -14.41 -10.99 9.02
CA ALA A 89 -13.90 -11.05 7.66
C ALA A 89 -14.78 -10.22 6.70
N LYS A 90 -16.11 -10.28 6.83
CA LYS A 90 -17.03 -9.47 6.01
C LYS A 90 -16.85 -7.98 6.28
N GLU A 91 -16.66 -7.60 7.53
CA GLU A 91 -16.38 -6.20 7.92
C GLU A 91 -15.10 -5.71 7.25
N ILE A 92 -13.99 -6.45 7.35
CA ILE A 92 -12.73 -6.07 6.69
C ILE A 92 -12.86 -6.03 5.16
N LEU A 93 -13.56 -6.98 4.55
CA LEU A 93 -13.79 -7.01 3.11
C LEU A 93 -14.58 -5.79 2.60
N SER A 94 -15.46 -5.22 3.44
CA SER A 94 -16.27 -4.04 3.12
C SER A 94 -15.50 -2.71 3.12
N ILE A 95 -14.29 -2.65 3.68
CA ILE A 95 -13.50 -1.41 3.77
C ILE A 95 -12.92 -1.05 2.39
N GLU A 96 -13.45 -0.03 1.71
CA GLU A 96 -12.96 0.35 0.37
C GLU A 96 -11.57 0.99 0.41
N GLU A 97 -11.37 2.01 1.26
CA GLU A 97 -10.09 2.68 1.46
C GLU A 97 -9.90 3.05 2.93
N CYS A 98 -8.69 2.80 3.45
CA CYS A 98 -8.29 3.17 4.80
C CYS A 98 -7.28 4.32 4.75
N LEU A 99 -7.78 5.55 4.77
CA LEU A 99 -6.97 6.78 4.68
C LEU A 99 -6.49 7.29 6.05
N GLY A 100 -6.88 6.63 7.15
CA GLY A 100 -6.64 7.06 8.52
C GLY A 100 -6.29 5.90 9.45
N PRO A 101 -6.08 6.17 10.75
CA PRO A 101 -5.84 5.13 11.74
C PRO A 101 -7.05 4.19 11.85
N PHE A 102 -6.78 2.91 12.12
CA PHE A 102 -7.84 1.94 12.39
C PHE A 102 -8.65 2.35 13.62
N THR A 103 -9.97 2.20 13.49
CA THR A 103 -10.87 2.18 14.63
C THR A 103 -10.56 0.97 15.51
N GLN A 104 -10.99 1.01 16.78
CA GLN A 104 -10.80 -0.11 17.70
C GLN A 104 -11.41 -1.41 17.16
N GLN A 105 -12.57 -1.31 16.52
CA GLN A 105 -13.25 -2.46 15.92
C GLN A 105 -12.46 -3.09 14.77
N GLU A 106 -11.90 -2.27 13.87
CA GLU A 106 -11.06 -2.75 12.77
C GLU A 106 -9.78 -3.38 13.28
N TYR A 107 -9.15 -2.78 14.29
CA TYR A 107 -7.96 -3.34 14.94
C TYR A 107 -8.27 -4.72 15.53
N ASP A 108 -9.33 -4.82 16.34
CA ASP A 108 -9.73 -6.07 16.97
C ASP A 108 -10.12 -7.13 15.92
N ALA A 109 -10.77 -6.72 14.83
CA ALA A 109 -11.10 -7.61 13.72
C ALA A 109 -9.84 -8.15 13.05
N ILE A 110 -8.90 -7.29 12.67
CA ILE A 110 -7.62 -7.67 12.04
C ILE A 110 -6.80 -8.56 12.98
N GLU A 111 -6.71 -8.23 14.26
CA GLU A 111 -5.93 -9.01 15.23
C GLU A 111 -6.50 -10.42 15.42
N ASN A 112 -7.81 -10.55 15.55
CA ASN A 112 -8.45 -11.85 15.74
C ASN A 112 -8.47 -12.69 14.46
N LEU A 113 -8.63 -12.05 13.30
CA LEU A 113 -8.45 -12.72 12.00
C LEU A 113 -7.03 -13.23 11.83
N TRP A 114 -6.02 -12.43 12.20
CA TRP A 114 -4.63 -12.85 12.11
C TRP A 114 -4.33 -14.06 13.00
N LYS A 115 -4.98 -14.19 14.16
CA LYS A 115 -4.82 -15.36 15.05
C LYS A 115 -5.57 -16.60 14.56
N ASP A 116 -6.44 -16.49 13.56
CA ASP A 116 -7.23 -17.62 13.06
C ASP A 116 -6.33 -18.65 12.35
N PRO A 117 -6.48 -19.96 12.64
CA PRO A 117 -5.70 -21.01 11.99
C PRO A 117 -5.83 -21.01 10.46
N ALA A 118 -7.01 -20.75 9.91
CA ALA A 118 -7.23 -20.73 8.46
C ALA A 118 -6.50 -19.56 7.80
N VAL A 119 -6.47 -18.39 8.45
CA VAL A 119 -5.71 -17.22 7.98
C VAL A 119 -4.21 -17.49 8.04
N GLN A 120 -3.72 -18.09 9.13
CA GLN A 120 -2.30 -18.48 9.25
C GLN A 120 -1.90 -19.54 8.21
N GLU A 121 -2.78 -20.50 7.90
CA GLU A 121 -2.53 -21.49 6.86
C GLU A 121 -2.50 -20.86 5.46
N ALA A 122 -3.44 -19.97 5.16
CA ALA A 122 -3.45 -19.19 3.92
C ALA A 122 -2.17 -18.35 3.79
N TYR A 123 -1.72 -17.69 4.87
CA TYR A 123 -0.49 -16.91 4.88
C TYR A 123 0.77 -17.76 4.66
N LYS A 124 0.82 -19.01 5.15
CA LYS A 124 1.95 -19.92 4.84
C LYS A 124 2.06 -20.22 3.34
N LYS A 125 0.93 -20.20 2.62
CA LYS A 125 0.85 -20.39 1.17
C LYS A 125 0.96 -19.06 0.39
N ARG A 126 1.43 -17.98 1.03
CA ARG A 126 1.59 -16.64 0.43
C ARG A 126 2.41 -16.57 -0.86
N GLY A 127 3.27 -17.54 -1.13
CA GLY A 127 4.01 -17.61 -2.40
C GLY A 127 3.14 -17.97 -3.61
N ASN A 128 1.89 -18.42 -3.39
CA ASN A 128 0.97 -18.88 -4.43
C ASN A 128 -0.05 -17.81 -4.86
N PHE A 129 -0.03 -16.62 -4.24
CA PHE A 129 -0.87 -15.49 -4.61
C PHE A 129 -0.10 -14.18 -4.42
N ASN A 130 -0.42 -13.14 -5.19
CA ASN A 130 0.21 -11.83 -5.06
C ASN A 130 -0.20 -11.18 -3.73
N LEU A 131 0.49 -11.55 -2.66
CA LEU A 131 0.61 -10.71 -1.47
C LEU A 131 1.67 -9.67 -1.79
N ASN A 132 1.26 -8.40 -1.79
CA ASN A 132 2.18 -7.29 -1.84
C ASN A 132 3.32 -7.54 -0.83
N ASP A 133 4.55 -7.58 -1.32
CA ASP A 133 5.75 -8.08 -0.62
C ASP A 133 6.19 -7.22 0.59
N SER A 134 5.38 -6.22 0.98
CA SER A 134 5.62 -5.36 2.15
C SER A 134 4.93 -5.84 3.43
N ALA A 135 4.22 -6.98 3.41
CA ALA A 135 3.48 -7.54 4.56
C ALA A 135 4.36 -8.49 5.42
N LYS A 136 5.41 -7.94 6.02
CA LYS A 136 6.26 -8.61 7.01
C LYS A 136 6.33 -7.83 8.32
#